data_AF-A0A316A621-F1
#
_entry.id   AF-A0A316A621-F1
#
_cell.length_a   1.000
_cell.length_b   1.000
_cell.length_c   1.000
_cell.angle_alpha   90.00
_cell.angle_beta   90.00
_cell.angle_gamma   90.00
#
_symmetry.space_group_name_H-M   'P 1'
#
loop_
_entity.id
_entity.type
_entity.pdbx_description
1 polymer ?
#
loop_
_entity_poly.entity_id
_entity_poly.type
_entity_poly.pdbx_seq_one_letter_code
_entity_poly.pdbx_strand_id
1 'polypeptide(L)'
;MWNRMIFGNDLYHVVLWFLTYSVLGWIVESIYMSICNRKLTNRGFSKSPLCPIYGVGALTVYFLLSPYSHNRVLLFLLGAILATAIEWITARIMERLFGEIWWNYTDKPFNYKGILCLESTLAWGLYTLILFGVLHGFVERIVNAIPFRIGRIAGAVLILIYTVDFARTFYREKRDDLPGLVSIHELKNKFWNFIGR
;
A
#
# COMPACT_ATOMS: atom_id res chain seq x y z
N MET A 1 -20.96 10.23 6.89
CA MET A 1 -19.52 10.16 6.51
C MET A 1 -19.33 9.53 5.14
N TRP A 2 -19.87 8.33 4.89
CA TRP A 2 -19.71 7.56 3.65
C TRP A 2 -20.27 8.20 2.36
N ASN A 3 -21.22 9.12 2.46
CA ASN A 3 -21.80 9.81 1.28
C ASN A 3 -21.07 11.13 0.94
N ARG A 4 -19.91 11.40 1.54
CA ARG A 4 -19.12 12.60 1.21
C ARG A 4 -18.46 12.43 -0.15
N MET A 5 -18.44 13.49 -0.94
CA MET A 5 -17.82 13.48 -2.27
C MET A 5 -16.31 13.73 -2.16
N ILE A 6 -15.53 12.92 -2.85
CA ILE A 6 -14.08 13.03 -3.05
C ILE A 6 -13.83 12.91 -4.55
N PHE A 7 -13.32 13.96 -5.19
CA PHE A 7 -13.06 14.00 -6.63
C PHE A 7 -14.25 13.52 -7.48
N GLY A 8 -15.46 13.95 -7.12
CA GLY A 8 -16.70 13.58 -7.84
C GLY A 8 -17.25 12.18 -7.55
N ASN A 9 -16.64 11.42 -6.64
CA ASN A 9 -17.07 10.08 -6.25
C ASN A 9 -17.39 10.04 -4.76
N ASP A 10 -18.38 9.26 -4.32
CA ASP A 10 -18.64 9.14 -2.89
C ASP A 10 -17.54 8.33 -2.17
N LEU A 11 -17.32 8.68 -0.90
CA LEU A 11 -16.29 8.09 -0.05
C LEU A 11 -16.44 6.57 0.07
N TYR A 12 -17.66 6.03 -0.03
CA TYR A 12 -17.89 4.59 -0.02
C TYR A 12 -17.20 3.90 -1.20
N HIS A 13 -17.38 4.39 -2.42
CA HIS A 13 -16.70 3.83 -3.58
C HIS A 13 -15.18 4.00 -3.47
N VAL A 14 -14.70 5.19 -3.11
CA VAL A 14 -13.24 5.44 -3.00
C VAL A 14 -12.58 4.50 -2.00
N VAL A 15 -13.19 4.29 -0.83
CA VAL A 15 -12.67 3.38 0.20
C VAL A 15 -12.71 1.93 -0.26
N LEU A 16 -13.79 1.47 -0.90
CA LEU A 16 -13.88 0.09 -1.35
C LEU A 16 -12.98 -0.19 -2.55
N TRP A 17 -12.80 0.78 -3.45
CA TRP A 17 -11.79 0.71 -4.52
C TRP A 17 -10.39 0.61 -3.93
N PHE A 18 -10.05 1.48 -2.97
CA PHE A 18 -8.77 1.41 -2.24
C PHE A 18 -8.50 0.02 -1.66
N LEU A 19 -9.47 -0.53 -0.92
CA LEU A 19 -9.35 -1.86 -0.32
C LEU A 19 -9.20 -2.95 -1.38
N THR A 20 -10.02 -2.90 -2.43
CA THR A 20 -9.99 -3.89 -3.51
C THR A 20 -8.64 -3.88 -4.24
N TYR A 21 -8.13 -2.70 -4.62
CA TYR A 21 -6.81 -2.56 -5.23
C TYR A 21 -5.69 -3.05 -4.30
N SER A 22 -5.80 -2.78 -3.00
CA SER A 22 -4.82 -3.24 -2.00
C SER A 22 -4.79 -4.76 -1.87
N VAL A 23 -5.94 -5.43 -1.96
CA VAL A 23 -6.04 -6.90 -1.98
C VAL A 23 -5.51 -7.44 -3.31
N LEU A 24 -5.91 -6.88 -4.45
CA LEU A 24 -5.49 -7.36 -5.77
C LEU A 24 -3.97 -7.23 -5.95
N GLY A 25 -3.38 -6.11 -5.54
CA GLY A 25 -1.94 -5.92 -5.53
C GLY A 25 -1.23 -6.95 -4.65
N TRP A 26 -1.75 -7.17 -3.44
CA TRP A 26 -1.24 -8.20 -2.54
C TRP A 26 -1.30 -9.60 -3.16
N ILE A 27 -2.41 -9.97 -3.82
CA ILE A 27 -2.58 -11.26 -4.49
C ILE A 27 -1.51 -11.42 -5.58
N VAL A 28 -1.40 -10.46 -6.49
CA VAL A 28 -0.47 -10.53 -7.62
C VAL A 28 0.97 -10.66 -7.12
N GLU A 29 1.37 -9.80 -6.19
CA GLU A 29 2.75 -9.78 -5.69
C GLU A 29 3.07 -11.03 -4.85
N SER A 30 2.15 -11.47 -4.00
CA SER A 30 2.34 -12.67 -3.17
C SER A 30 2.40 -13.93 -4.03
N ILE A 31 1.57 -14.05 -5.07
CA ILE A 31 1.62 -15.19 -6.02
C ILE A 31 2.95 -15.16 -6.77
N TYR A 32 3.31 -14.03 -7.38
CA TYR A 32 4.55 -13.89 -8.14
C TYR A 32 5.76 -14.30 -7.31
N MET A 33 5.86 -13.77 -6.09
CA MET A 33 6.98 -14.06 -5.20
C MET A 33 6.93 -15.46 -4.60
N SER A 34 5.74 -16.04 -4.44
CA SER A 34 5.62 -17.43 -4.02
C SER A 34 6.14 -18.39 -5.07
N ILE A 35 5.89 -18.09 -6.35
CA ILE A 35 6.42 -18.86 -7.49
C ILE A 35 7.95 -18.70 -7.56
N CYS A 36 8.46 -17.46 -7.51
CA CYS A 36 9.91 -17.20 -7.53
C CYS A 36 10.65 -17.89 -6.39
N ASN A 37 10.09 -17.83 -5.17
CA ASN A 37 10.71 -18.41 -3.98
C ASN A 37 10.40 -19.91 -3.78
N ARG A 38 9.53 -20.50 -4.62
CA ARG A 38 9.00 -21.87 -4.49
C ARG A 38 8.39 -22.18 -3.12
N LYS A 39 7.85 -21.16 -2.45
CA LYS A 39 7.19 -21.27 -1.14
C LYS A 39 6.14 -20.17 -0.99
N LEU A 40 5.06 -20.44 -0.26
CA LEU A 40 4.06 -19.41 0.03
C LEU A 40 4.73 -18.22 0.73
N THR A 41 4.66 -17.06 0.08
CA THR A 41 5.31 -15.82 0.47
C THR A 41 4.25 -14.73 0.55
N ASN A 42 4.07 -14.15 1.74
CA ASN A 42 3.25 -12.96 1.92
C ASN A 42 4.11 -11.73 1.56
N ARG A 43 3.64 -10.90 0.61
CA ARG A 43 4.35 -9.71 0.14
C ARG A 43 3.87 -8.37 0.70
N GLY A 44 2.99 -8.37 1.72
CA GLY A 44 2.67 -7.17 2.48
C GLY A 44 3.62 -6.93 3.66
N PHE A 45 3.69 -5.67 4.13
CA PHE A 45 4.33 -5.35 5.41
C PHE A 45 3.66 -6.08 6.58
N SER A 46 2.32 -6.06 6.58
CA SER A 46 1.48 -6.65 7.60
C SER A 46 1.15 -8.11 7.26
N LYS A 47 0.66 -8.89 8.23
CA LYS A 47 0.23 -10.28 8.01
C LYS A 47 -1.06 -10.39 7.20
N SER A 48 -1.90 -9.36 7.24
CA SER A 48 -3.15 -9.26 6.50
C SER A 48 -2.92 -9.26 4.99
N PRO A 49 -3.88 -9.77 4.19
CA PRO A 49 -3.79 -9.81 2.73
C PRO A 49 -4.09 -8.46 2.07
N LEU A 50 -3.40 -7.42 2.52
CA LEU A 50 -3.59 -6.04 2.08
C LEU A 50 -2.22 -5.40 1.91
N CYS A 51 -1.98 -4.86 0.72
CA CYS A 51 -0.79 -4.08 0.43
C CYS A 51 -1.21 -2.66 -0.02
N PRO A 52 -1.36 -1.71 0.92
CA PRO A 52 -1.93 -0.38 0.65
C PRO A 52 -1.25 0.43 -0.43
N ILE A 53 0.05 0.19 -0.71
CA ILE A 53 0.77 0.91 -1.75
C ILE A 53 0.08 0.76 -3.11
N TYR A 54 -0.52 -0.40 -3.39
CA TYR A 54 -1.28 -0.62 -4.62
C TYR A 54 -2.61 0.13 -4.62
N GLY A 55 -3.30 0.22 -3.48
CA GLY A 55 -4.50 1.03 -3.34
C GLY A 55 -4.23 2.52 -3.52
N VAL A 56 -3.21 3.03 -2.85
CA VAL A 56 -2.76 4.43 -2.98
C VAL A 56 -2.32 4.71 -4.41
N GLY A 57 -1.46 3.86 -4.98
CA GLY A 57 -0.94 4.00 -6.33
C GLY A 57 -2.05 4.00 -7.38
N ALA A 58 -2.92 2.99 -7.37
CA ALA A 58 -4.01 2.88 -8.33
C ALA A 58 -4.98 4.07 -8.26
N LEU A 59 -5.40 4.49 -7.06
CA LEU A 59 -6.30 5.64 -6.93
C LEU A 59 -5.62 6.96 -7.31
N THR A 60 -4.35 7.15 -6.95
CA THR A 60 -3.61 8.35 -7.34
C THR A 60 -3.49 8.44 -8.86
N VAL A 61 -3.06 7.35 -9.50
CA VAL A 61 -2.97 7.27 -10.97
C VAL A 61 -4.34 7.47 -11.61
N TYR A 62 -5.39 6.83 -11.09
CA TYR A 62 -6.74 6.96 -11.64
C TYR A 62 -7.27 8.40 -11.57
N PHE A 63 -7.24 9.03 -10.40
CA PHE A 63 -7.81 10.37 -10.22
C PHE A 63 -7.00 11.44 -10.95
N LEU A 64 -5.66 11.36 -10.96
CA LEU A 64 -4.83 12.36 -11.61
C LEU A 64 -4.83 12.20 -13.13
N LEU A 65 -4.91 10.97 -13.64
CA LEU A 65 -4.74 10.70 -15.07
C LEU A 65 -6.04 10.46 -15.84
N SER A 66 -7.20 10.41 -15.16
CA SER A 66 -8.52 10.28 -15.81
C SER A 66 -8.77 11.28 -16.95
N PRO A 67 -8.42 12.58 -16.81
CA PRO A 67 -8.57 13.55 -17.90
C PRO A 67 -7.77 13.22 -19.17
N TYR A 68 -6.71 12.39 -19.05
CA TYR A 68 -5.84 12.00 -20.15
C TYR A 68 -6.17 10.61 -20.72
N SER A 69 -7.17 9.91 -20.17
CA SER A 69 -7.51 8.51 -20.51
C SER A 69 -7.77 8.23 -21.99
N HIS A 70 -8.18 9.25 -22.75
CA HIS A 70 -8.37 9.18 -24.21
C HIS A 70 -7.09 8.92 -25.03
N ASN A 71 -5.90 9.28 -24.52
CA ASN A 71 -4.63 9.17 -25.24
C ASN A 71 -3.75 8.12 -24.56
N ARG A 72 -3.73 6.92 -25.14
CA ARG A 72 -3.02 5.76 -24.56
C ARG A 72 -1.52 5.99 -24.42
N VAL A 73 -0.89 6.66 -25.38
CA VAL A 73 0.57 6.91 -25.32
C VAL A 73 0.88 7.90 -24.18
N LEU A 74 0.13 9.00 -24.11
CA LEU A 74 0.28 9.96 -23.02
C LEU A 74 -0.02 9.33 -21.65
N LEU A 75 -1.07 8.52 -21.58
CA LEU A 75 -1.47 7.82 -20.37
C LEU A 75 -0.39 6.83 -19.88
N PHE A 76 0.24 6.09 -20.80
CA PHE A 76 1.37 5.23 -20.49
C PHE A 76 2.54 6.03 -19.91
N LEU A 77 2.93 7.13 -20.56
CA LEU A 77 4.08 7.94 -20.13
C LEU A 77 3.83 8.62 -18.78
N LEU A 78 2.68 9.26 -18.60
CA LEU A 78 2.31 9.89 -17.33
C LEU A 78 2.16 8.85 -16.21
N GLY A 79 1.58 7.69 -16.54
CA GLY A 79 1.44 6.56 -15.62
C GLY A 79 2.78 6.03 -15.14
N ALA A 80 3.71 5.78 -16.07
CA ALA A 80 5.07 5.36 -15.78
C ALA A 80 5.77 6.37 -14.86
N ILE A 81 5.73 7.66 -15.20
CA ILE A 81 6.37 8.71 -14.39
C ILE A 81 5.77 8.81 -12.99
N LEU A 82 4.43 8.84 -12.90
CA LEU A 82 3.73 9.03 -11.64
C LEU A 82 3.92 7.84 -10.69
N ALA A 83 3.78 6.62 -11.20
CA ALA A 83 3.97 5.41 -10.41
C ALA A 83 5.43 5.23 -9.97
N THR A 84 6.40 5.50 -10.86
CA THR A 84 7.83 5.51 -10.48
C THR A 84 8.13 6.58 -9.43
N ALA A 85 7.47 7.73 -9.46
CA ALA A 85 7.59 8.74 -8.39
C ALA A 85 7.05 8.21 -7.05
N ILE A 86 5.90 7.52 -7.06
CA ILE A 86 5.33 6.88 -5.86
C ILE A 86 6.26 5.78 -5.32
N GLU A 87 6.82 4.95 -6.20
CA GLU A 87 7.80 3.92 -5.87
C GLU A 87 9.02 4.54 -5.16
N TRP A 88 9.57 5.62 -5.73
CA TRP A 88 10.69 6.33 -5.14
C TRP A 88 10.34 6.97 -3.78
N ILE A 89 9.21 7.66 -3.67
CA ILE A 89 8.76 8.27 -2.39
C ILE A 89 8.60 7.18 -1.34
N THR A 90 7.99 6.05 -1.69
CA THR A 90 7.77 4.94 -0.78
C THR A 90 9.09 4.35 -0.31
N ALA A 91 10.06 4.13 -1.20
CA ALA A 91 11.41 3.70 -0.84
C ALA A 91 12.08 4.65 0.16
N ARG A 92 11.94 5.98 -0.02
CA ARG A 92 12.49 6.97 0.92
C ARG A 92 11.80 6.96 2.28
N ILE A 93 10.50 6.70 2.31
CA ILE A 93 9.77 6.54 3.56
C ILE A 93 10.24 5.27 4.27
N MET A 94 10.40 4.16 3.54
CA MET A 94 10.86 2.89 4.10
C MET A 94 12.29 2.96 4.61
N GLU A 95 13.21 3.55 3.84
CA GLU A 95 14.59 3.79 4.24
C GLU A 95 14.66 4.60 5.55
N ARG A 96 13.82 5.63 5.71
CA ARG A 96 13.77 6.45 6.93
C ARG A 96 13.12 5.74 8.12
N LEU A 97 12.05 4.98 7.89
CA LEU A 97 11.27 4.36 8.96
C LEU A 97 11.87 3.03 9.41
N PHE A 98 12.34 2.21 8.47
CA PHE A 98 12.77 0.83 8.71
C PHE A 98 14.27 0.62 8.47
N GLY A 99 14.97 1.54 7.81
CA GLY A 99 16.38 1.37 7.45
C GLY A 99 16.61 0.41 6.29
N GLU A 100 15.54 -0.12 5.69
CA GLU A 100 15.58 -1.10 4.62
C GLU A 100 14.51 -0.81 3.55
N ILE A 101 14.76 -1.33 2.34
CA ILE A 101 13.83 -1.30 1.21
C ILE A 101 13.50 -2.76 0.86
N TRP A 102 12.21 -3.10 0.74
CA TRP A 102 11.78 -4.50 0.55
C TRP A 102 11.93 -5.04 -0.87
N TRP A 103 12.49 -4.23 -1.78
CA TRP A 103 12.86 -4.63 -3.12
C TRP A 103 14.28 -4.13 -3.45
N ASN A 104 14.92 -4.81 -4.40
CA ASN A 104 16.25 -4.47 -4.85
C ASN A 104 16.37 -4.71 -6.37
N TYR A 105 16.69 -3.65 -7.11
CA TYR A 105 16.89 -3.67 -8.56
C TYR A 105 18.37 -3.49 -8.96
N THR A 106 19.32 -3.72 -8.06
CA THR A 106 20.76 -3.51 -8.34
C THR A 106 21.23 -4.29 -9.57
N ASP A 107 20.70 -5.51 -9.78
CA ASP A 107 21.06 -6.37 -10.91
C ASP A 107 20.26 -6.08 -12.20
N LYS A 108 19.42 -5.04 -12.19
CA LYS A 108 18.60 -4.66 -13.35
C LYS A 108 19.26 -3.56 -14.18
N PRO A 109 19.05 -3.56 -15.51
CA PRO A 109 19.58 -2.51 -16.38
C PRO A 109 18.94 -1.15 -16.06
N PHE A 110 19.73 -0.08 -16.23
CA PHE A 110 19.31 1.30 -15.93
C PHE A 110 18.74 1.48 -14.51
N ASN A 111 19.31 0.76 -13.54
CA ASN A 111 18.89 0.91 -12.15
C ASN A 111 19.41 2.23 -11.55
N TYR A 112 18.65 2.73 -10.58
CA TYR A 112 19.05 3.86 -9.74
C TYR A 112 19.07 3.42 -8.28
N LYS A 113 20.28 3.27 -7.72
CA LYS A 113 20.54 2.89 -6.32
C LYS A 113 19.81 1.61 -5.87
N GLY A 114 19.51 0.70 -6.80
CA GLY A 114 18.66 -0.46 -6.53
C GLY A 114 17.19 -0.16 -6.19
N ILE A 115 16.76 1.11 -6.23
CA ILE A 115 15.40 1.55 -5.89
C ILE A 115 14.48 1.52 -7.11
N LEU A 116 14.98 2.02 -8.24
CA LEU A 116 14.23 2.13 -9.50
C LEU A 116 14.98 1.37 -10.59
N CYS A 117 14.27 0.91 -11.61
CA CYS A 117 14.87 0.44 -12.85
C CYS A 117 13.94 0.73 -14.04
N LEU A 118 14.49 0.69 -15.26
CA LEU A 118 13.72 0.94 -16.47
C LEU A 118 12.60 -0.09 -16.66
N GLU A 119 12.87 -1.37 -16.37
CA GLU A 119 11.89 -2.45 -16.47
C GLU A 119 10.65 -2.18 -15.59
N SER A 120 10.85 -1.83 -14.32
CA SER A 120 9.76 -1.47 -13.39
C SER A 120 8.98 -0.25 -13.90
N THR A 121 9.69 0.78 -14.34
CA THR A 121 9.07 2.02 -14.88
C THR A 121 8.19 1.74 -16.10
N LEU A 122 8.65 0.92 -17.05
CA LEU A 122 7.86 0.53 -18.21
C LEU A 122 6.68 -0.35 -17.83
N ALA A 123 6.86 -1.26 -16.86
CA ALA A 123 5.77 -2.08 -16.32
C ALA A 123 4.69 -1.20 -15.67
N TRP A 124 5.06 -0.15 -14.95
CA TRP A 124 4.09 0.80 -14.37
C TRP A 124 3.28 1.55 -15.42
N GLY A 125 3.90 1.95 -16.54
CA GLY A 125 3.18 2.50 -17.68
C GLY A 125 2.15 1.51 -18.23
N LEU A 126 2.53 0.24 -18.38
CA LEU A 126 1.62 -0.81 -18.85
C LEU A 126 0.49 -1.08 -17.85
N TYR A 127 0.80 -1.14 -16.56
CA TYR A 127 -0.21 -1.29 -15.51
C TYR A 127 -1.18 -0.12 -15.48
N THR A 128 -0.74 1.09 -15.83
CA THR A 128 -1.64 2.24 -15.98
C THR A 128 -2.63 2.03 -17.13
N LEU A 129 -2.16 1.51 -18.28
CA LEU A 129 -3.07 1.17 -19.38
C LEU A 129 -4.07 0.07 -19.00
N ILE A 130 -3.61 -0.96 -18.27
CA ILE A 130 -4.47 -2.03 -17.76
C ILE A 130 -5.48 -1.48 -16.75
N LEU A 131 -5.06 -0.54 -15.91
CA LEU A 131 -5.90 0.11 -14.91
C LEU A 131 -7.11 0.76 -15.58
N PHE A 132 -6.88 1.63 -16.55
CA PHE A 132 -7.94 2.34 -17.26
C PHE A 132 -8.71 1.48 -18.26
N GLY A 133 -8.04 0.53 -18.91
CA GLY A 133 -8.66 -0.29 -19.95
C GLY A 133 -9.57 -1.41 -19.42
N VAL A 134 -9.24 -1.99 -18.27
CA VAL A 134 -9.93 -3.19 -17.77
C VAL A 134 -10.14 -3.16 -16.26
N LEU A 135 -9.08 -2.91 -15.49
CA LEU A 135 -9.08 -3.18 -14.05
C LEU A 135 -10.05 -2.27 -13.29
N HIS A 136 -10.12 -0.99 -13.62
CA HIS A 136 -11.03 -0.06 -12.94
C HIS A 136 -12.48 -0.43 -13.16
N GLY A 137 -12.90 -0.66 -14.41
CA GLY A 137 -14.27 -1.12 -14.70
C GLY A 137 -14.61 -2.48 -14.06
N PHE A 138 -13.63 -3.38 -13.92
CA PHE A 138 -13.79 -4.63 -13.17
C PHE A 138 -14.00 -4.36 -11.66
N VAL A 139 -13.16 -3.53 -11.05
CA VAL A 139 -13.26 -3.17 -9.62
C VAL A 139 -14.56 -2.42 -9.32
N GLU A 140 -14.98 -1.51 -10.19
CA GLU A 140 -16.29 -0.84 -10.07
C GLU A 140 -17.44 -1.84 -10.07
N ARG A 141 -17.45 -2.81 -10.98
CA ARG A 141 -18.50 -3.86 -11.01
C ARG A 141 -18.54 -4.67 -9.72
N ILE A 142 -17.38 -5.03 -9.17
CA ILE A 142 -17.31 -5.73 -7.89
C ILE A 142 -17.91 -4.87 -6.78
N VAL A 143 -17.48 -3.61 -6.66
CA VAL A 143 -17.91 -2.72 -5.58
C VAL A 143 -19.40 -2.40 -5.70
N ASN A 144 -19.91 -2.18 -6.92
CA ASN A 144 -21.32 -1.87 -7.18
C ASN A 144 -22.23 -3.07 -6.91
N ALA A 145 -21.73 -4.30 -6.98
CA ALA A 145 -22.48 -5.50 -6.64
C ALA A 145 -22.67 -5.69 -5.13
N ILE A 146 -21.91 -4.97 -4.29
CA ILE A 146 -21.97 -5.10 -2.83
C ILE A 146 -23.11 -4.22 -2.28
N PRO A 147 -24.08 -4.79 -1.55
CA PRO A 147 -25.12 -3.99 -0.90
C PRO A 147 -24.51 -2.96 0.06
N PHE A 148 -24.92 -1.70 -0.05
CA PHE A 148 -24.32 -0.57 0.67
C PHE A 148 -24.12 -0.81 2.18
N ARG A 149 -25.11 -1.39 2.86
CA ARG A 149 -25.00 -1.69 4.31
C ARG A 149 -23.88 -2.69 4.60
N ILE A 150 -23.75 -3.72 3.78
CA ILE A 150 -22.74 -4.77 3.92
C ILE A 150 -21.36 -4.19 3.61
N GLY A 151 -21.22 -3.52 2.47
CA GLY A 151 -19.94 -2.91 2.05
C GLY A 151 -19.42 -1.90 3.08
N ARG A 152 -20.31 -1.11 3.69
CA ARG A 152 -19.95 -0.15 4.72
C ARG A 152 -19.39 -0.82 5.97
N ILE A 153 -20.06 -1.88 6.45
CA ILE A 153 -19.61 -2.60 7.65
C ILE A 153 -18.32 -3.37 7.35
N ALA A 154 -18.29 -4.11 6.23
CA ALA A 154 -17.12 -4.87 5.81
C ALA A 154 -15.90 -3.97 5.59
N GLY A 155 -16.07 -2.85 4.89
CA GLY A 155 -14.98 -1.89 4.67
C GLY A 155 -14.44 -1.31 5.97
N ALA A 156 -15.31 -0.91 6.90
CA ALA A 156 -14.88 -0.42 8.21
C ALA A 156 -14.12 -1.49 9.03
N VAL A 157 -14.62 -2.72 9.03
CA VAL A 157 -13.98 -3.85 9.73
C VAL A 157 -12.64 -4.19 9.11
N LEU A 158 -12.53 -4.25 7.78
CA LEU A 158 -11.27 -4.52 7.08
C LEU A 158 -10.22 -3.45 7.36
N ILE A 159 -10.61 -2.17 7.35
CA ILE A 159 -9.71 -1.06 7.74
C ILE A 159 -9.25 -1.25 9.18
N LEU A 160 -10.16 -1.52 10.11
CA LEU A 160 -9.81 -1.72 11.52
C LEU A 160 -8.83 -2.88 11.71
N ILE A 161 -9.10 -4.04 11.09
CA ILE A 161 -8.22 -5.22 11.13
C ILE A 161 -6.84 -4.85 10.59
N TYR A 162 -6.80 -4.20 9.42
CA TYR A 162 -5.54 -3.78 8.81
C TYR A 162 -4.77 -2.82 9.71
N THR A 163 -5.43 -1.81 10.29
CA THR A 163 -4.79 -0.84 11.17
C THR A 163 -4.20 -1.51 12.41
N VAL A 164 -4.92 -2.44 13.03
CA VAL A 164 -4.42 -3.19 14.19
C VAL A 164 -3.22 -4.07 13.81
N ASP A 165 -3.29 -4.76 12.68
CA ASP A 165 -2.20 -5.63 12.23
C ASP A 165 -0.96 -4.85 11.80
N PHE A 166 -1.16 -3.73 11.10
CA PHE A 166 -0.10 -2.78 10.75
C PHE A 166 0.56 -2.23 12.01
N ALA A 167 -0.22 -1.76 12.99
CA ALA A 167 0.32 -1.22 14.24
C ALA A 167 1.12 -2.26 15.03
N ARG A 168 0.63 -3.50 15.11
CA ARG A 168 1.35 -4.61 15.76
C ARG A 168 2.65 -4.96 15.02
N THR A 169 2.62 -4.99 13.70
CA THR A 169 3.79 -5.28 12.87
C THR A 169 4.80 -4.15 12.97
N PHE A 170 4.37 -2.90 12.85
CA PHE A 170 5.21 -1.73 13.05
C PHE A 170 5.86 -1.69 14.43
N TYR A 171 5.09 -1.92 15.50
CA TYR A 171 5.63 -2.01 16.86
C TYR A 171 6.69 -3.11 16.97
N ARG A 172 6.45 -4.28 16.39
CA ARG A 172 7.41 -5.40 16.42
C ARG A 172 8.73 -5.03 15.72
N GLU A 173 8.66 -4.40 14.54
CA GLU A 173 9.87 -4.02 13.78
C GLU A 173 10.64 -2.88 14.43
N LYS A 174 9.96 -1.97 15.14
CA LYS A 174 10.59 -0.81 15.81
C LYS A 174 10.83 -1.02 17.30
N ARG A 175 10.46 -2.15 17.90
CA ARG A 175 10.50 -2.35 19.36
C ARG A 175 11.90 -2.16 19.95
N ASP A 176 12.92 -2.55 19.18
CA ASP A 176 14.32 -2.54 19.61
C ASP A 176 14.94 -1.14 19.43
N ASP A 177 14.38 -0.31 18.52
CA ASP A 177 14.75 1.09 18.29
C ASP A 177 13.96 2.08 19.17
N LEU A 178 12.75 1.70 19.58
CA LEU A 178 11.95 2.47 20.52
C LEU A 178 12.67 2.41 21.87
N PRO A 179 13.00 3.55 22.51
CA PRO A 179 13.62 3.56 23.83
C PRO A 179 12.74 2.73 24.76
N GLY A 180 13.26 1.55 25.10
CA GLY A 180 12.47 0.36 25.44
C GLY A 180 11.32 0.67 26.37
N LEU A 181 10.13 0.91 25.79
CA LEU A 181 8.91 1.08 26.54
C LEU A 181 9.06 1.99 27.78
N VAL A 182 10.00 2.96 27.81
CA VAL A 182 10.58 3.55 29.05
C VAL A 182 10.11 2.78 30.27
N SER A 183 10.64 1.57 30.36
CA SER A 183 10.82 0.87 31.61
C SER A 183 9.66 0.99 32.59
N ILE A 184 8.62 0.18 32.42
CA ILE A 184 7.73 -0.15 33.54
C ILE A 184 8.56 -0.52 34.78
N HIS A 185 9.74 -1.13 34.58
CA HIS A 185 10.70 -1.42 35.64
C HIS A 185 11.43 -0.19 36.23
N GLU A 186 11.80 0.83 35.44
CA GLU A 186 12.53 2.03 35.94
C GLU A 186 11.54 3.11 36.37
N LEU A 187 10.33 3.19 35.80
CA LEU A 187 9.19 3.91 36.35
C LEU A 187 8.74 3.28 37.66
N LYS A 188 8.63 1.95 37.73
CA LYS A 188 8.36 1.23 39.00
C LYS A 188 9.49 1.47 39.99
N ASN A 189 10.76 1.35 39.61
CA ASN A 189 11.89 1.61 40.51
C ASN A 189 11.99 3.09 40.92
N LYS A 190 11.73 4.05 40.01
CA LYS A 190 11.63 5.48 40.37
C LYS A 190 10.46 5.75 41.29
N PHE A 191 9.32 5.09 41.09
CA PHE A 191 8.14 5.22 41.95
C PHE A 191 8.38 4.61 43.34
N TRP A 192 9.01 3.44 43.43
CA TRP A 192 9.40 2.83 44.70
C TRP A 192 10.48 3.65 45.44
N ASN A 193 11.49 4.14 44.72
CA ASN A 193 12.50 5.05 45.29
C ASN A 193 11.90 6.38 45.73
N PHE A 194 10.86 6.88 45.06
CA PHE A 194 10.12 8.09 45.44
C PHE A 194 9.22 7.86 46.68
N ILE A 195 8.73 6.64 46.88
CA ILE A 195 7.88 6.26 48.04
C ILE A 195 8.72 5.82 49.25
N GLY A 196 10.04 5.71 49.12
CA GLY A 196 10.95 5.53 50.25
C GLY A 196 10.94 4.12 50.84
N ARG A 197 11.27 3.12 50.01
CA ARG A 197 11.86 1.85 50.47
C ARG A 197 13.02 1.45 49.57
#